data_AF-A0A0S6XUG3-F1
#
_entry.id   AF-A0A0S6XUG3-F1
#
_cell.length_a   1.000
_cell.length_b   1.000
_cell.length_c   1.000
_cell.angle_alpha   90.00
_cell.angle_beta   90.00
_cell.angle_gamma   90.00
#
_symmetry.space_group_name_H-M   'P 1'
#
loop_
_entity.id
_entity.type
_entity.pdbx_description
1 polymer ?
#
loop_
_entity_poly.entity_id
_entity_poly.type
_entity_poly.pdbx_seq_one_letter_code
_entity_poly.pdbx_strand_id
1 'polypeptide(L)'
;MAAFSTLSFELLRCIVDCCGPYDFESLALTCKGLHAACSPLFSRHNSLRRHYRRFRFVNADDRKLDPSKLTKDDVWTIPELLSNIAANPIIAEYIVDGDFEDRLSLESVRDGSQGDMRAVIRRMEQQDEVDRLRGLVKQSKYLAQLNCDTDAWFDRILADTNEWNDDQDFPFAFLLTLLPNIEQLALPNRWNSQSVYLPCYAAPNVIPDIEKSVPALVSLIVTQANDVESIPGTAPLRKLRTLLPTADVDHQSGVHIATIAPFLALE
;
A
#
# COMPACT_ATOMS: atom_id res chain seq x y z
N MET A 1 18.60 -5.34 -34.41
CA MET A 1 18.66 -3.90 -34.77
C MET A 1 17.33 -3.47 -35.35
N ALA A 2 16.73 -2.34 -34.99
CA ALA A 2 16.06 -2.10 -33.71
C ALA A 2 14.58 -1.79 -34.03
N ALA A 3 13.62 -2.61 -33.57
CA ALA A 3 12.20 -2.42 -33.91
C ALA A 3 11.63 -1.06 -33.44
N PHE A 4 12.27 -0.45 -32.43
CA PHE A 4 11.87 0.85 -31.88
C PHE A 4 12.28 2.05 -32.74
N SER A 5 13.25 1.94 -33.65
CA SER A 5 13.64 3.05 -34.53
C SER A 5 12.70 3.28 -35.70
N THR A 6 11.81 2.31 -35.97
CA THR A 6 10.78 2.38 -37.02
C THR A 6 9.39 2.70 -36.46
N LEU A 7 9.24 2.76 -35.14
CA LEU A 7 7.97 3.03 -34.47
C LEU A 7 7.68 4.54 -34.49
N SER A 8 6.40 4.92 -34.65
CA SER A 8 6.00 6.32 -34.56
C SER A 8 6.15 6.84 -33.13
N PHE A 9 6.32 8.16 -32.99
CA PHE A 9 6.51 8.79 -31.68
C PHE A 9 5.29 8.59 -30.77
N GLU A 10 4.07 8.54 -31.32
CA GLU A 10 2.86 8.28 -30.54
C GLU A 10 2.87 6.88 -29.91
N LEU A 11 3.29 5.87 -30.67
CA LEU A 11 3.39 4.50 -30.17
C LEU A 11 4.48 4.35 -29.13
N LEU A 12 5.63 5.04 -29.31
CA LEU A 12 6.67 5.10 -28.28
C LEU A 12 6.12 5.72 -27.00
N ARG A 13 5.29 6.76 -27.09
CA ARG A 13 4.68 7.38 -25.91
C ARG A 13 3.71 6.44 -25.21
N CYS A 14 2.86 5.72 -25.95
CA CYS A 14 1.98 4.71 -25.36
C CYS A 14 2.75 3.60 -24.63
N ILE A 15 3.88 3.16 -25.18
CA ILE A 15 4.74 2.16 -24.51
C ILE A 15 5.28 2.73 -23.20
N VAL A 16 5.80 3.96 -23.24
CA VAL A 16 6.35 4.64 -22.05
C VAL A 16 5.27 4.84 -20.98
N ASP A 17 4.04 5.18 -21.37
CA ASP A 17 2.91 5.35 -20.44
C ASP A 17 2.51 4.03 -19.75
N CYS A 18 2.86 2.88 -20.32
CA CYS A 18 2.66 1.56 -19.72
C CYS A 18 3.89 1.04 -18.96
N CYS A 19 5.00 1.78 -18.90
CA CYS A 19 6.20 1.33 -18.22
C CYS A 19 6.13 1.59 -16.71
N GLY A 20 6.41 0.54 -15.94
CA GLY A 20 6.58 0.64 -14.50
C GLY A 20 7.85 1.44 -14.10
N PRO A 21 7.97 1.83 -12.82
CA PRO A 21 9.07 2.63 -12.29
C PRO A 21 10.47 2.13 -12.63
N TYR A 22 10.68 0.81 -12.56
CA TYR A 22 12.00 0.18 -12.73
C TYR A 22 12.41 0.05 -14.20
N ASP A 23 11.43 -0.19 -15.06
CA ASP A 23 11.67 -0.33 -16.50
C ASP A 23 11.82 1.02 -17.18
N PHE A 24 11.23 2.08 -16.61
CA PHE A 24 11.24 3.41 -17.18
C PHE A 24 12.66 3.98 -17.39
N GLU A 25 13.54 3.85 -16.40
CA GLU A 25 14.94 4.33 -16.51
C GLU A 25 15.72 3.52 -17.54
N SER A 26 15.58 2.19 -17.50
CA SER A 26 16.20 1.27 -18.46
C SER A 26 15.75 1.58 -19.90
N LEU A 27 14.46 1.83 -20.09
CA LEU A 27 13.84 2.12 -21.38
C LEU A 27 14.32 3.47 -21.94
N ALA A 28 14.43 4.50 -21.10
CA ALA A 28 14.96 5.80 -21.49
C ALA A 28 16.42 5.74 -21.96
N LEU A 29 17.23 4.79 -21.44
CA LEU A 29 18.63 4.62 -21.81
C LEU A 29 18.86 3.79 -23.09
N THR A 30 17.82 3.12 -23.62
CA THR A 30 17.98 2.20 -24.77
C THR A 30 18.32 2.90 -26.09
N CYS A 31 17.62 3.99 -26.43
CA CYS A 31 17.82 4.71 -27.70
C CYS A 31 17.33 6.16 -27.61
N LYS A 32 17.80 7.01 -28.55
CA LYS A 32 17.47 8.44 -28.58
C LYS A 32 15.97 8.73 -28.73
N GLY A 33 15.23 7.88 -29.48
CA GLY A 33 13.79 8.05 -29.68
C GLY A 33 13.00 7.81 -28.40
N LEU A 34 13.31 6.73 -27.68
CA LEU A 34 12.70 6.42 -26.38
C LEU A 34 13.11 7.43 -25.32
N HIS A 35 14.38 7.86 -25.30
CA HIS A 35 14.81 8.95 -24.44
C HIS A 35 13.99 10.23 -24.66
N ALA A 36 13.76 10.62 -25.92
CA ALA A 36 12.94 11.79 -26.24
C ALA A 36 11.48 11.61 -25.81
N ALA A 37 10.91 10.41 -25.93
CA ALA A 37 9.56 10.09 -25.49
C ALA A 37 9.42 10.09 -23.95
N CYS A 38 10.43 9.61 -23.22
CA CYS A 38 10.45 9.60 -21.76
C CYS A 38 10.74 10.97 -21.12
N SER A 39 11.47 11.84 -21.82
CA SER A 39 11.96 13.10 -21.27
C SER A 39 10.90 13.99 -20.59
N PRO A 40 9.67 14.12 -21.12
CA PRO A 40 8.62 14.91 -20.45
C PRO A 40 8.18 14.32 -19.10
N LEU A 41 8.34 13.00 -18.92
CA LEU A 41 7.89 12.26 -17.75
C LEU A 41 8.96 12.13 -16.66
N PHE A 42 10.22 12.46 -16.96
CA PHE A 42 11.33 12.38 -16.01
C PHE A 42 11.05 13.13 -14.71
N SER A 43 10.53 14.36 -14.78
CA SER A 43 10.23 15.13 -13.58
C SER A 43 9.20 14.42 -12.70
N ARG A 44 8.14 13.87 -13.30
CA ARG A 44 7.08 13.15 -12.57
C ARG A 44 7.62 11.87 -11.92
N HIS A 45 8.31 11.02 -12.69
CA HIS A 45 8.88 9.77 -12.17
C HIS A 45 9.91 10.03 -11.07
N ASN A 46 10.75 11.06 -11.23
CA ASN A 46 11.72 11.44 -10.20
C ASN A 46 11.06 11.95 -8.92
N SER A 47 10.01 12.78 -9.02
CA SER A 47 9.26 13.25 -7.85
C SER A 47 8.58 12.09 -7.11
N LEU A 48 7.90 11.20 -7.84
CA LEU A 48 7.25 10.03 -7.25
C LEU A 48 8.26 9.08 -6.60
N ARG A 49 9.38 8.78 -7.28
CA ARG A 49 10.46 7.96 -6.71
C ARG A 49 11.05 8.56 -5.45
N ARG A 50 11.29 9.87 -5.43
CA ARG A 50 11.84 10.55 -4.25
C ARG A 50 10.88 10.48 -3.06
N HIS A 51 9.59 10.62 -3.32
CA HIS A 51 8.58 10.66 -2.28
C HIS A 51 8.18 9.27 -1.76
N TYR A 52 7.99 8.30 -2.65
CA TYR A 52 7.41 6.99 -2.29
C TYR A 52 8.41 5.84 -2.15
N ARG A 53 9.64 5.95 -2.67
CA ARG A 53 10.62 4.83 -2.60
C ARG A 53 10.89 4.38 -1.17
N ARG A 54 11.02 5.33 -0.27
CA ARG A 54 11.15 5.13 1.18
C ARG A 54 9.97 5.80 1.85
N PHE A 55 8.85 5.13 1.80
CA PHE A 55 7.61 5.67 2.30
C PHE A 55 7.56 5.55 3.82
N ARG A 56 7.20 6.65 4.49
CA ARG A 56 6.80 6.67 5.89
C ARG A 56 5.67 7.68 6.08
N PHE A 57 4.79 7.46 7.03
CA PHE A 57 3.79 8.45 7.38
C PHE A 57 4.42 9.64 8.09
N VAL A 58 3.79 10.80 7.95
CA VAL A 58 4.16 11.96 8.75
C VAL A 58 3.61 11.78 10.15
N ASN A 59 4.50 11.83 11.14
CA ASN A 59 4.13 11.72 12.53
C ASN A 59 4.05 13.11 13.21
N ALA A 60 3.50 13.14 14.43
CA ALA A 60 3.35 14.39 15.17
C ALA A 60 4.69 15.05 15.53
N ASP A 61 5.77 14.26 15.65
CA ASP A 61 7.08 14.73 16.06
C ASP A 61 7.87 15.35 14.90
N ASP A 62 7.71 14.86 13.67
CA ASP A 62 8.24 15.47 12.44
C ASP A 62 7.77 16.93 12.32
N ARG A 63 6.51 17.21 12.70
CA ARG A 63 5.96 18.58 12.73
C ARG A 63 6.59 19.46 13.79
N LYS A 64 6.84 18.91 14.99
CA LYS A 64 7.46 19.66 16.09
C LYS A 64 8.92 19.98 15.78
N LEU A 65 9.59 19.06 15.10
CA LEU A 65 11.00 19.21 14.75
C LEU A 65 11.21 20.25 13.66
N ASP A 66 10.38 20.23 12.61
CA ASP A 66 10.52 21.18 11.49
C ASP A 66 9.22 21.33 10.66
N PRO A 67 8.37 22.33 10.97
CA PRO A 67 7.15 22.60 10.20
C PRO A 67 7.40 22.93 8.73
N SER A 68 8.62 23.37 8.37
CA SER A 68 8.97 23.78 7.01
C SER A 68 9.27 22.60 6.09
N LYS A 69 9.47 21.40 6.64
CA LYS A 69 9.66 20.16 5.89
C LYS A 69 8.36 19.48 5.50
N LEU A 70 7.24 19.92 6.06
CA LEU A 70 5.93 19.36 5.71
C LEU A 70 5.53 19.81 4.31
N THR A 71 5.31 18.86 3.42
CA THR A 71 4.85 19.11 2.06
C THR A 71 3.36 18.81 1.93
N LYS A 72 2.72 19.39 0.91
CA LYS A 72 1.29 19.11 0.62
C LYS A 72 1.05 17.64 0.22
N ASP A 73 2.11 16.94 -0.17
CA ASP A 73 2.10 15.56 -0.61
C ASP A 73 2.24 14.58 0.57
N ASP A 74 2.45 15.09 1.78
CA ASP A 74 2.58 14.30 3.00
C ASP A 74 1.29 13.53 3.30
N VAL A 75 1.47 12.26 3.65
CA VAL A 75 0.38 11.31 3.93
C VAL A 75 0.37 10.99 5.43
N TRP A 76 -0.83 11.00 6.02
CA TRP A 76 -1.06 10.81 7.46
C TRP A 76 -1.66 9.45 7.80
N THR A 77 -2.54 8.95 6.93
CA THR A 77 -3.36 7.77 7.19
C THR A 77 -3.29 6.79 6.02
N ILE A 78 -3.59 5.52 6.27
CA ILE A 78 -3.67 4.52 5.19
C ILE A 78 -4.82 4.82 4.22
N PRO A 79 -6.04 5.21 4.66
CA PRO A 79 -7.10 5.58 3.72
C PRO A 79 -6.68 6.70 2.76
N GLU A 80 -5.90 7.68 3.23
CA GLU A 80 -5.33 8.72 2.37
C GLU A 80 -4.33 8.15 1.36
N LEU A 81 -3.43 7.25 1.79
CA LEU A 81 -2.51 6.56 0.88
C LEU A 81 -3.27 5.73 -0.17
N LEU A 82 -4.31 5.02 0.24
CA LEU A 82 -5.16 4.22 -0.66
C LEU A 82 -5.90 5.11 -1.66
N SER A 83 -6.38 6.29 -1.23
CA SER A 83 -6.97 7.29 -2.12
C SER A 83 -5.95 7.79 -3.17
N ASN A 84 -4.71 8.07 -2.73
CA ASN A 84 -3.62 8.45 -3.63
C ASN A 84 -3.30 7.34 -4.65
N ILE A 85 -3.25 6.08 -4.22
CA ILE A 85 -3.06 4.92 -5.10
C ILE A 85 -4.24 4.75 -6.06
N ALA A 86 -5.48 4.95 -5.60
CA ALA A 86 -6.67 4.90 -6.45
C ALA A 86 -6.63 5.97 -7.55
N ALA A 87 -6.11 7.17 -7.25
CA ALA A 87 -5.94 8.24 -8.22
C ALA A 87 -4.74 8.01 -9.16
N ASN A 88 -3.66 7.39 -8.67
CA ASN A 88 -2.46 7.14 -9.45
C ASN A 88 -1.81 5.80 -9.06
N PRO A 89 -2.22 4.68 -9.69
CA PRO A 89 -1.80 3.33 -9.30
C PRO A 89 -0.29 3.09 -9.30
N ILE A 90 0.47 3.83 -10.13
CA ILE A 90 1.93 3.74 -10.18
C ILE A 90 2.60 4.06 -8.83
N ILE A 91 1.91 4.79 -7.94
CA ILE A 91 2.42 5.10 -6.59
C ILE A 91 2.76 3.82 -5.85
N ALA A 92 1.91 2.80 -5.93
CA ALA A 92 2.12 1.55 -5.22
C ALA A 92 3.35 0.79 -5.74
N GLU A 93 3.67 0.92 -7.03
CA GLU A 93 4.89 0.35 -7.62
C GLU A 93 6.17 1.08 -7.19
N TYR A 94 6.07 2.34 -6.76
CA TYR A 94 7.22 3.09 -6.26
C TYR A 94 7.58 2.76 -4.81
N ILE A 95 6.69 2.15 -4.02
CA ILE A 95 6.94 1.82 -2.62
C ILE A 95 7.82 0.57 -2.55
N VAL A 96 9.05 0.75 -2.03
CA VAL A 96 10.08 -0.30 -1.92
C VAL A 96 10.44 -0.56 -0.47
N ASP A 97 10.73 0.53 0.25
CA ASP A 97 10.91 0.50 1.69
C ASP A 97 9.67 1.18 2.29
N GLY A 98 8.84 0.43 3.01
CA GLY A 98 7.60 0.93 3.59
C GLY A 98 7.63 0.85 5.11
N ASP A 99 7.68 2.01 5.76
CA ASP A 99 7.60 2.17 7.19
C ASP A 99 6.19 2.65 7.57
N PHE A 100 5.40 1.78 8.19
CA PHE A 100 4.00 2.04 8.52
C PHE A 100 3.76 2.12 10.03
N GLU A 101 4.80 2.19 10.87
CA GLU A 101 4.71 2.16 12.34
C GLU A 101 3.89 3.32 12.90
N ASP A 102 4.28 4.54 12.55
CA ASP A 102 3.79 5.79 13.12
C ASP A 102 2.51 6.33 12.47
N ARG A 103 1.76 5.47 11.77
CA ARG A 103 0.55 5.92 11.08
C ARG A 103 -0.48 6.46 12.07
N LEU A 104 -1.22 7.49 11.66
CA LEU A 104 -2.44 7.89 12.36
C LEU A 104 -3.64 7.19 11.75
N SER A 105 -4.63 6.86 12.59
CA SER A 105 -5.94 6.45 12.08
C SER A 105 -6.78 7.66 11.69
N LEU A 106 -7.69 7.49 10.74
CA LEU A 106 -8.59 8.55 10.29
C LEU A 106 -9.43 9.12 11.44
N GLU A 107 -9.89 8.28 12.37
CA GLU A 107 -10.56 8.75 13.60
C GLU A 107 -9.67 9.68 14.43
N SER A 108 -8.39 9.31 14.63
CA SER A 108 -7.44 10.15 15.37
C SER A 108 -7.20 11.50 14.68
N VAL A 109 -7.23 11.53 13.35
CA VAL A 109 -7.14 12.76 12.55
C VAL A 109 -8.43 13.60 12.66
N ARG A 110 -9.61 12.97 12.80
CA ARG A 110 -10.90 13.66 13.01
C ARG A 110 -10.97 14.33 14.38
N ASP A 111 -10.48 13.65 15.41
CA ASP A 111 -10.43 14.17 16.78
C ASP A 111 -9.36 15.26 16.96
N GLY A 112 -8.34 15.25 16.08
CA GLY A 112 -7.29 16.24 16.02
C GLY A 112 -7.78 17.64 15.63
N SER A 113 -7.47 18.65 16.44
CA SER A 113 -7.88 20.04 16.21
C SER A 113 -6.98 20.86 15.26
N GLN A 114 -6.12 20.21 14.47
CA GLN A 114 -5.08 20.89 13.66
C GLN A 114 -5.49 21.13 12.20
N GLY A 115 -5.09 22.28 11.64
CA GLY A 115 -5.56 22.77 10.32
C GLY A 115 -5.28 21.83 9.15
N ASP A 116 -4.10 21.22 9.11
CA ASP A 116 -3.71 20.28 8.04
C ASP A 116 -4.45 18.93 8.15
N MET A 117 -4.69 18.45 9.37
CA MET A 117 -5.49 17.24 9.62
C MET A 117 -6.93 17.42 9.14
N ARG A 118 -7.49 18.62 9.32
CA ARG A 118 -8.80 18.99 8.74
C ARG A 118 -8.79 18.99 7.22
N ALA A 119 -7.66 19.29 6.57
CA ALA A 119 -7.55 19.20 5.12
C ALA A 119 -7.60 17.75 4.63
N VAL A 120 -6.99 16.82 5.37
CA VAL A 120 -7.09 15.36 5.11
C VAL A 120 -8.55 14.90 5.20
N ILE A 121 -9.25 15.25 6.29
CA ILE A 121 -10.67 14.89 6.45
C ILE A 121 -11.52 15.45 5.31
N ARG A 122 -11.34 16.73 4.98
CA ARG A 122 -12.08 17.36 3.87
C ARG A 122 -11.82 16.70 2.53
N ARG A 123 -10.61 16.20 2.27
CA ARG A 123 -10.29 15.42 1.07
C ARG A 123 -11.03 14.08 1.08
N MET A 124 -10.90 13.34 2.18
CA MET A 124 -11.56 12.03 2.36
C MET A 124 -13.09 12.09 2.39
N GLU A 125 -13.69 13.27 2.62
CA GLU A 125 -15.14 13.50 2.52
C GLU A 125 -15.60 13.91 1.11
N GLN A 126 -14.68 14.19 0.17
CA GLN A 126 -15.05 14.49 -1.21
C GLN A 126 -15.57 13.25 -1.90
N GLN A 127 -16.77 13.37 -2.48
CA GLN A 127 -17.44 12.26 -3.15
C GLN A 127 -16.55 11.62 -4.24
N ASP A 128 -15.83 12.44 -5.01
CA ASP A 128 -14.94 11.96 -6.07
C ASP A 128 -13.80 11.07 -5.53
N GLU A 129 -13.24 11.37 -4.35
CA GLU A 129 -12.18 10.57 -3.73
C GLU A 129 -12.76 9.27 -3.16
N VAL A 130 -13.89 9.37 -2.45
CA VAL A 130 -14.64 8.24 -1.89
C VAL A 130 -15.03 7.25 -3.00
N ASP A 131 -15.50 7.74 -4.15
CA ASP A 131 -15.93 6.91 -5.27
C ASP A 131 -14.75 6.21 -5.95
N ARG A 132 -13.59 6.89 -6.09
CA ARG A 132 -12.37 6.27 -6.62
C ARG A 132 -11.85 5.18 -5.68
N LEU A 133 -11.79 5.45 -4.38
CA LEU A 133 -11.37 4.47 -3.38
C LEU A 133 -12.33 3.27 -3.35
N ARG A 134 -13.65 3.52 -3.41
CA ARG A 134 -14.65 2.44 -3.51
C ARG A 134 -14.45 1.61 -4.78
N GLY A 135 -14.16 2.27 -5.90
CA GLY A 135 -13.81 1.62 -7.16
C GLY A 135 -12.58 0.71 -7.04
N LEU A 136 -11.53 1.18 -6.36
CA LEU A 136 -10.31 0.41 -6.10
C LEU A 136 -10.61 -0.86 -5.28
N VAL A 137 -11.40 -0.74 -4.21
CA VAL A 137 -11.78 -1.89 -3.36
C VAL A 137 -12.62 -2.90 -4.15
N LYS A 138 -13.60 -2.43 -4.94
CA LYS A 138 -14.46 -3.29 -5.77
C LYS A 138 -13.70 -4.05 -6.85
N GLN A 139 -12.61 -3.49 -7.35
CA GLN A 139 -11.77 -4.10 -8.40
C GLN A 139 -10.71 -5.06 -7.83
N SER A 140 -10.64 -5.24 -6.51
CA SER A 140 -9.65 -6.12 -5.89
C SER A 140 -9.89 -7.58 -6.23
N LYS A 141 -8.93 -8.17 -6.94
CA LYS A 141 -8.93 -9.60 -7.28
C LYS A 141 -8.86 -10.49 -6.04
N TYR A 142 -8.17 -10.03 -4.99
CA TYR A 142 -8.01 -10.78 -3.74
C TYR A 142 -9.32 -10.86 -2.96
N LEU A 143 -10.04 -9.75 -2.83
CA LEU A 143 -11.36 -9.73 -2.17
C LEU A 143 -12.38 -10.55 -2.96
N ALA A 144 -12.34 -10.48 -4.29
CA ALA A 144 -13.20 -11.29 -5.16
C ALA A 144 -12.94 -12.80 -5.00
N GLN A 145 -11.68 -13.23 -4.91
CA GLN A 145 -11.30 -14.63 -4.69
C GLN A 145 -11.80 -15.18 -3.35
N LEU A 146 -11.82 -14.34 -2.32
CA LEU A 146 -12.33 -14.70 -0.99
C LEU A 146 -13.85 -14.58 -0.87
N ASN A 147 -14.56 -14.18 -1.93
CA ASN A 147 -16.00 -13.86 -1.90
C ASN A 147 -16.37 -12.88 -0.78
N CYS A 148 -15.48 -11.92 -0.48
CA CYS A 148 -15.70 -10.92 0.56
C CYS A 148 -16.66 -9.83 0.08
N ASP A 149 -17.44 -9.27 1.02
CA ASP A 149 -18.26 -8.09 0.75
C ASP A 149 -17.37 -6.85 0.62
N THR A 150 -17.18 -6.39 -0.62
CA THR A 150 -16.34 -5.22 -0.94
C THR A 150 -16.88 -3.91 -0.37
N ASP A 151 -18.21 -3.78 -0.22
CA ASP A 151 -18.80 -2.55 0.32
C ASP A 151 -18.58 -2.49 1.85
N ALA A 152 -18.72 -3.63 2.54
CA ALA A 152 -18.39 -3.70 3.96
C ALA A 152 -16.88 -3.52 4.24
N TRP A 153 -16.01 -4.05 3.38
CA TRP A 153 -14.56 -3.77 3.44
C TRP A 153 -14.26 -2.29 3.27
N PHE A 154 -14.90 -1.65 2.28
CA PHE A 154 -14.75 -0.21 2.05
C PHE A 154 -15.18 0.61 3.27
N ASP A 155 -16.32 0.28 3.88
CA ASP A 155 -16.82 0.99 5.06
C ASP A 155 -15.86 0.84 6.25
N ARG A 156 -15.25 -0.34 6.44
CA ARG A 156 -14.20 -0.55 7.47
C ARG A 156 -12.90 0.21 7.17
N ILE A 157 -12.49 0.28 5.90
CA ILE A 157 -11.33 1.08 5.48
C ILE A 157 -11.56 2.57 5.77
N LEU A 158 -12.77 3.08 5.51
CA LEU A 158 -13.10 4.48 5.79
C LEU A 158 -13.35 4.78 7.27
N ALA A 159 -13.80 3.80 8.05
CA ALA A 159 -13.99 3.97 9.48
C ALA A 159 -12.66 4.21 10.20
N ASP A 160 -11.62 3.40 9.87
CA ASP A 160 -10.23 3.49 10.38
C ASP A 160 -10.15 4.07 11.81
N THR A 161 -10.61 3.26 12.76
CA THR A 161 -10.86 3.64 14.14
C THR A 161 -9.61 3.54 15.03
N ASN A 162 -9.58 4.22 16.19
CA ASN A 162 -8.49 4.13 17.17
C ASN A 162 -8.77 3.15 18.34
N GLU A 163 -7.88 2.15 18.44
CA GLU A 163 -7.38 1.49 19.66
C GLU A 163 -8.31 0.73 20.62
N TRP A 164 -9.64 0.79 20.56
CA TRP A 164 -10.48 0.08 21.55
C TRP A 164 -11.65 -0.72 21.00
N ASN A 165 -11.95 -0.62 19.70
CA ASN A 165 -13.17 -1.21 19.12
C ASN A 165 -12.94 -2.18 17.95
N ASP A 166 -11.78 -2.15 17.28
CA ASP A 166 -11.52 -3.04 16.15
C ASP A 166 -10.28 -3.90 16.40
N ASP A 167 -10.50 -5.21 16.51
CA ASP A 167 -9.46 -6.22 16.69
C ASP A 167 -8.56 -6.39 15.44
N GLN A 168 -8.92 -5.76 14.30
CA GLN A 168 -8.31 -6.00 12.98
C GLN A 168 -8.05 -4.76 12.14
N ASP A 169 -6.93 -4.81 11.44
CA ASP A 169 -6.42 -3.72 10.62
C ASP A 169 -6.78 -3.85 9.12
N PHE A 170 -8.04 -3.57 8.80
CA PHE A 170 -8.56 -3.64 7.42
C PHE A 170 -7.81 -2.73 6.43
N PRO A 171 -7.54 -1.44 6.72
CA PRO A 171 -6.84 -0.56 5.80
C PRO A 171 -5.47 -1.11 5.41
N PHE A 172 -4.69 -1.58 6.39
CA PHE A 172 -3.35 -2.07 6.12
C PHE A 172 -3.36 -3.42 5.41
N ALA A 173 -4.22 -4.35 5.82
CA ALA A 173 -4.35 -5.64 5.15
C ALA A 173 -4.71 -5.47 3.67
N PHE A 174 -5.60 -4.52 3.36
CA PHE A 174 -5.92 -4.17 1.99
C PHE A 174 -4.74 -3.52 1.25
N LEU A 175 -4.02 -2.59 1.89
CA LEU A 175 -2.84 -1.96 1.32
C LEU A 175 -1.78 -2.99 0.88
N LEU A 176 -1.56 -4.04 1.68
CA LEU A 176 -0.60 -5.11 1.33
C LEU A 176 -0.93 -5.79 -0.01
N THR A 177 -2.21 -5.83 -0.43
CA THR A 177 -2.61 -6.37 -1.74
C THR A 177 -2.16 -5.52 -2.93
N LEU A 178 -1.71 -4.29 -2.68
CA LEU A 178 -1.39 -3.30 -3.71
C LEU A 178 0.11 -3.07 -3.88
N LEU A 179 0.98 -3.69 -3.06
CA LEU A 179 2.41 -3.41 -3.00
C LEU A 179 3.25 -4.49 -3.71
N PRO A 180 3.46 -4.39 -5.04
CA PRO A 180 4.19 -5.40 -5.82
C PRO A 180 5.72 -5.36 -5.62
N ASN A 181 6.25 -4.21 -5.19
CA ASN A 181 7.70 -3.94 -5.17
C ASN A 181 8.29 -3.75 -3.77
N ILE A 182 7.52 -4.01 -2.72
CA ILE A 182 8.00 -3.87 -1.34
C ILE A 182 9.12 -4.88 -1.06
N GLU A 183 10.27 -4.39 -0.58
CA GLU A 183 11.44 -5.17 -0.20
C GLU A 183 11.68 -5.11 1.33
N GLN A 184 11.33 -3.99 1.96
CA GLN A 184 11.43 -3.78 3.40
C GLN A 184 10.09 -3.29 3.96
N LEU A 185 9.62 -3.89 5.04
CA LEU A 185 8.34 -3.57 5.65
C LEU A 185 8.48 -3.39 7.16
N ALA A 186 8.16 -2.21 7.67
CA ALA A 186 7.85 -2.01 9.09
C ALA A 186 6.34 -2.09 9.28
N LEU A 187 5.91 -2.95 10.19
CA LEU A 187 4.49 -3.16 10.44
C LEU A 187 3.94 -2.03 11.33
N PRO A 188 2.68 -1.62 11.16
CA PRO A 188 2.02 -0.67 12.04
C PRO A 188 2.11 -1.09 13.51
N ASN A 189 2.24 -0.15 14.43
CA ASN A 189 2.26 -0.44 15.88
C ASN A 189 0.99 -1.19 16.35
N ARG A 190 -0.12 -1.04 15.63
CA ARG A 190 -1.40 -1.71 15.91
C ARG A 190 -1.55 -3.09 15.27
N TRP A 191 -0.55 -3.55 14.51
CA TRP A 191 -0.59 -4.85 13.86
C TRP A 191 -0.46 -5.96 14.90
N ASN A 192 -1.50 -6.79 15.01
CA ASN A 192 -1.63 -7.77 16.10
C ASN A 192 -1.91 -9.19 15.58
N SER A 193 -1.90 -10.18 16.47
CA SER A 193 -2.17 -11.58 16.11
C SER A 193 -3.61 -11.82 15.62
N GLN A 194 -4.61 -11.07 16.09
CA GLN A 194 -5.99 -11.23 15.62
C GLN A 194 -6.17 -10.75 14.18
N SER A 195 -5.31 -9.84 13.71
CA SER A 195 -5.19 -9.44 12.29
C SER A 195 -4.58 -10.53 11.40
N VAL A 196 -4.12 -11.63 11.98
CA VAL A 196 -3.29 -12.62 11.29
C VAL A 196 -3.82 -14.05 11.41
N TYR A 197 -4.45 -14.41 12.53
CA TYR A 197 -4.91 -15.77 12.78
C TYR A 197 -6.39 -15.94 12.48
N LEU A 198 -6.69 -16.90 11.60
CA LEU A 198 -8.00 -17.55 11.57
C LEU A 198 -8.08 -18.49 12.78
N PRO A 199 -9.22 -18.55 13.51
CA PRO A 199 -9.46 -19.64 14.43
C PRO A 199 -9.28 -20.96 13.67
N CYS A 200 -8.38 -21.83 14.13
CA CYS A 200 -7.99 -23.11 13.52
C CYS A 200 -9.12 -24.15 13.37
N TYR A 201 -10.37 -23.74 13.58
CA TYR A 201 -11.60 -24.54 13.46
C TYR A 201 -12.56 -24.01 12.38
N ALA A 202 -12.18 -23.00 11.59
CA ALA A 202 -13.02 -22.51 10.50
C ALA A 202 -13.05 -23.51 9.33
N ALA A 203 -14.22 -24.08 9.05
CA ALA A 203 -14.41 -24.96 7.91
C ALA A 203 -14.08 -24.22 6.59
N PRO A 204 -13.46 -24.89 5.60
CA PRO A 204 -12.87 -24.26 4.42
C PRO A 204 -13.85 -23.53 3.47
N ASN A 205 -15.17 -23.65 3.71
CA ASN A 205 -16.20 -23.17 2.79
C ASN A 205 -17.16 -22.12 3.39
N VAL A 206 -16.83 -21.53 4.55
CA VAL A 206 -17.68 -20.53 5.19
C VAL A 206 -16.82 -19.39 5.74
N ILE A 207 -16.61 -18.33 4.96
CA ILE A 207 -16.27 -17.03 5.55
C ILE A 207 -17.17 -15.92 4.95
N PRO A 208 -18.44 -15.84 5.38
CA PRO A 208 -19.29 -14.65 5.22
C PRO A 208 -19.06 -13.62 6.33
N ASP A 209 -18.11 -13.86 7.23
CA ASP A 209 -17.85 -13.05 8.41
C ASP A 209 -16.68 -12.10 8.13
N ILE A 210 -16.98 -10.80 8.01
CA ILE A 210 -15.99 -9.77 7.67
C ILE A 210 -14.82 -9.76 8.67
N GLU A 211 -15.07 -10.14 9.92
CA GLU A 211 -14.06 -10.25 10.99
C GLU A 211 -13.10 -11.42 10.81
N LYS A 212 -13.30 -12.31 9.84
CA LYS A 212 -12.34 -13.38 9.50
C LYS A 212 -11.63 -13.12 8.17
N SER A 213 -12.00 -12.04 7.51
CA SER A 213 -11.54 -11.75 6.16
C SER A 213 -10.11 -11.19 6.12
N VAL A 214 -9.65 -10.48 7.15
CA VAL A 214 -8.28 -9.92 7.21
C VAL A 214 -7.22 -11.04 7.32
N PRO A 215 -7.28 -11.96 8.30
CA PRO A 215 -6.39 -13.13 8.34
C PRO A 215 -6.41 -13.96 7.04
N ALA A 216 -7.59 -14.19 6.47
CA ALA A 216 -7.75 -14.94 5.23
C ALA A 216 -7.08 -14.21 4.04
N LEU A 217 -7.21 -12.89 3.99
CA LEU A 217 -6.57 -12.05 2.98
C LEU A 217 -5.05 -12.10 3.09
N VAL A 218 -4.50 -11.93 4.28
CA VAL A 218 -3.05 -12.01 4.52
C VAL A 218 -2.53 -13.40 4.12
N SER A 219 -3.19 -14.47 4.56
CA SER A 219 -2.81 -15.84 4.20
C SER A 219 -2.86 -16.06 2.69
N LEU A 220 -3.86 -15.53 1.99
CA LEU A 220 -3.98 -15.62 0.55
C LEU A 220 -2.83 -14.90 -0.17
N ILE A 221 -2.53 -13.67 0.24
CA ILE A 221 -1.43 -12.88 -0.36
C ILE A 221 -0.10 -13.60 -0.16
N VAL A 222 0.19 -14.08 1.05
CA VAL A 222 1.43 -14.81 1.35
C VAL A 222 1.52 -16.10 0.52
N THR A 223 0.43 -16.87 0.43
CA THR A 223 0.40 -18.09 -0.36
C THR A 223 0.67 -17.81 -1.84
N GLN A 224 0.09 -16.74 -2.40
CA GLN A 224 0.31 -16.35 -3.79
C GLN A 224 1.70 -15.74 -4.03
N ALA A 225 2.27 -15.04 -3.05
CA ALA A 225 3.62 -14.50 -3.13
C ALA A 225 4.66 -15.62 -3.30
N ASN A 226 4.43 -16.76 -2.66
CA ASN A 226 5.25 -17.96 -2.74
C ASN A 226 4.98 -18.83 -3.98
N ASP A 227 3.86 -18.62 -4.67
CA ASP A 227 3.52 -19.40 -5.85
C ASP A 227 4.45 -19.03 -7.02
N VAL A 228 5.33 -19.96 -7.38
CA VAL A 228 6.32 -19.82 -8.45
C VAL A 228 5.65 -19.73 -9.83
N GLU A 229 4.45 -20.30 -10.00
CA GLU A 229 3.69 -20.26 -11.25
C GLU A 229 2.94 -18.94 -11.45
N SER A 230 2.81 -18.11 -10.41
CA SER A 230 2.29 -16.76 -10.54
C SER A 230 3.24 -15.93 -11.43
N ILE A 231 2.66 -15.12 -12.34
CA ILE A 231 3.40 -14.31 -13.31
C ILE A 231 4.55 -13.56 -12.59
N PRO A 232 5.81 -13.71 -13.04
CA PRO A 232 6.96 -13.14 -12.37
C PRO A 232 6.80 -11.63 -12.17
N GLY A 233 6.81 -11.17 -10.92
CA GLY A 233 6.99 -9.77 -10.57
C GLY A 233 5.72 -8.94 -10.34
N THR A 234 4.51 -9.50 -10.42
CA THR A 234 3.27 -8.75 -10.16
C THR A 234 2.55 -9.11 -8.85
N ALA A 235 2.93 -10.23 -8.22
CA ALA A 235 2.34 -10.64 -6.94
C ALA A 235 2.82 -9.70 -5.81
N PRO A 236 1.91 -9.16 -4.98
CA PRO A 236 2.28 -8.38 -3.81
C PRO A 236 3.14 -9.18 -2.84
N LEU A 237 4.01 -8.49 -2.10
CA LEU A 237 4.93 -9.06 -1.11
C LEU A 237 5.98 -10.06 -1.63
N ARG A 238 5.96 -10.46 -2.90
CA ARG A 238 6.93 -11.43 -3.47
C ARG A 238 8.37 -10.95 -3.41
N LYS A 239 8.60 -9.63 -3.37
CA LYS A 239 9.94 -9.05 -3.26
C LYS A 239 10.34 -8.76 -1.80
N LEU A 240 9.47 -9.05 -0.83
CA LEU A 240 9.71 -8.74 0.56
C LEU A 240 10.86 -9.60 1.09
N ARG A 241 11.92 -8.95 1.57
CA ARG A 241 13.14 -9.61 2.08
C ARG A 241 13.37 -9.34 3.55
N THR A 242 12.91 -8.19 4.04
CA THR A 242 13.21 -7.71 5.39
C THR A 242 11.95 -7.22 6.06
N LEU A 243 11.67 -7.76 7.24
CA LEU A 243 10.73 -7.16 8.19
C LEU A 243 11.55 -6.31 9.17
N LEU A 244 11.20 -5.04 9.29
CA LEU A 244 11.85 -4.14 10.23
C LEU A 244 11.31 -4.40 11.65
N PRO A 245 12.12 -4.17 12.70
CA PRO A 245 11.69 -4.39 14.07
C PRO A 245 10.60 -3.37 14.44
N THR A 246 9.42 -3.85 14.84
CA THR A 246 8.33 -3.01 15.35
C THR A 246 8.68 -2.46 16.73
N ALA A 247 8.49 -1.15 16.95
CA ALA A 247 8.95 -0.40 18.13
C ALA A 247 8.57 -0.95 19.54
N ASP A 248 7.61 -1.87 19.66
CA ASP A 248 7.21 -2.48 20.94
C ASP A 248 8.18 -3.57 21.49
N VAL A 249 9.45 -3.56 21.07
CA VAL A 249 10.50 -4.49 21.57
C VAL A 249 10.91 -4.19 23.02
N ASP A 250 10.63 -2.98 23.54
CA ASP A 250 11.20 -2.48 24.79
C ASP A 250 10.39 -2.83 26.07
N HIS A 251 9.33 -3.63 25.99
CA HIS A 251 8.52 -4.01 27.15
C HIS A 251 8.49 -5.52 27.41
N GLN A 252 9.66 -6.15 27.62
CA GLN A 252 9.85 -7.52 28.18
C GLN A 252 9.00 -8.67 27.58
N SER A 253 8.27 -8.39 26.52
CA SER A 253 7.40 -9.27 25.78
C SER A 253 8.02 -9.22 24.41
N GLY A 254 8.86 -10.21 24.06
CA GLY A 254 9.41 -10.27 22.71
C GLY A 254 8.28 -10.10 21.70
N VAL A 255 8.56 -9.53 20.53
CA VAL A 255 7.60 -9.47 19.40
C VAL A 255 6.87 -10.79 19.40
N HIS A 256 5.56 -10.78 19.64
CA HIS A 256 4.78 -12.00 19.57
C HIS A 256 5.04 -12.54 18.17
N ILE A 257 5.90 -13.55 18.03
CA ILE A 257 6.34 -14.09 16.72
C ILE A 257 5.11 -14.42 15.87
N ALA A 258 4.01 -14.75 16.56
CA ALA A 258 2.68 -14.91 16.03
C ALA A 258 2.23 -13.78 15.07
N THR A 259 2.52 -12.53 15.39
CA THR A 259 2.17 -11.34 14.61
C THR A 259 2.91 -11.22 13.27
N ILE A 260 4.15 -11.73 13.21
CA ILE A 260 4.98 -11.73 11.99
C ILE A 260 4.95 -13.08 11.25
N ALA A 261 4.36 -14.11 11.86
CA ALA A 261 4.41 -15.49 11.38
C ALA A 261 4.00 -15.70 9.90
N PRO A 262 2.98 -15.02 9.34
CA PRO A 262 2.63 -15.20 7.93
C PRO A 262 3.75 -14.76 7.00
N PHE A 263 4.43 -13.67 7.34
CA PHE A 263 5.48 -13.10 6.51
C PHE A 263 6.79 -13.90 6.59
N LEU A 264 6.98 -14.69 7.66
CA LEU A 264 8.11 -15.62 7.77
C LEU A 264 8.02 -16.78 6.77
N ALA A 265 6.83 -17.05 6.23
CA ALA A 265 6.64 -18.09 5.22
C ALA A 265 7.06 -17.62 3.82
N LEU A 266 7.41 -16.34 3.62
CA LEU A 266 7.83 -15.81 2.34
C LEU A 266 9.26 -16.29 2.00
N GLU A 267 9.43 -16.90 0.82
CA GLU A 267 10.70 -17.46 0.32
C GLU A 267 11.28 -16.70 -0.89
#